data_AF-A0A3B4A4M4-F1
#
_entry.id   AF-A0A3B4A4M4-F1
#
_cell.length_a   1.000
_cell.length_b   1.000
_cell.length_c   1.000
_cell.angle_alpha   90.00
_cell.angle_beta   90.00
_cell.angle_gamma   90.00
#
_symmetry.space_group_name_H-M   'P 1'
#
loop_
_entity.id
_entity.type
_entity.pdbx_description
1 polymer ?
#
loop_
_entity_poly.entity_id
_entity_poly.type
_entity_poly.pdbx_seq_one_letter_code
_entity_poly.pdbx_strand_id
1 'polypeptide(L)'
;MERAFQTALWLLKPEIVFILGDIFDEGKWSSQKHWEDDVRRFHRMFRHSPDTELVVLVGNHDIGFHYEMDWFKLQRFEKVFNASSTRIVTKKGVNFLLVNSVALHGDGCPICQSVEKELLRLSKDLNCSSSSTDSCDGAQMYPPTPPIMLQHYPLYRVSDASCTGQDAAPAEERHLLFREKYDVLSKEASQRLLQWFRPRLILSGHTHSGCEVLHENKYVEISVPSFSWRNRNNPSFILGCDS
;
A
#
# COMPACT_ATOMS: atom_id res chain seq x y z
N MET A 1 18.28 6.42 5.50
CA MET A 1 17.50 5.84 4.38
C MET A 1 18.24 5.90 3.05
N GLU A 2 18.71 7.05 2.54
CA GLU A 2 19.38 7.16 1.21
C GLU A 2 20.44 6.09 0.96
N ARG A 3 21.48 6.01 1.81
CA ARG A 3 22.56 5.02 1.66
C ARG A 3 22.04 3.58 1.64
N ALA A 4 21.08 3.25 2.50
CA ALA A 4 20.51 1.91 2.57
C ALA A 4 19.75 1.57 1.27
N PHE A 5 18.93 2.51 0.76
CA PHE A 5 18.19 2.30 -0.47
C PHE A 5 19.12 2.14 -1.68
N GLN A 6 20.10 3.04 -1.83
CA GLN A 6 21.09 2.96 -2.90
C GLN A 6 21.90 1.66 -2.85
N THR A 7 22.24 1.18 -1.64
CA THR A 7 22.94 -0.09 -1.44
C THR A 7 22.06 -1.28 -1.84
N ALA A 8 20.79 -1.27 -1.44
CA ALA A 8 19.83 -2.32 -1.80
C ALA A 8 19.62 -2.40 -3.31
N LEU A 9 19.46 -1.26 -4.00
CA LEU A 9 19.37 -1.22 -5.46
C LEU A 9 20.63 -1.77 -6.13
N TRP A 10 21.82 -1.38 -5.65
CA TRP A 10 23.07 -1.82 -6.25
C TRP A 10 23.31 -3.33 -6.08
N LEU A 11 23.01 -3.88 -4.89
CA LEU A 11 23.18 -5.30 -4.57
C LEU A 11 22.13 -6.19 -5.22
N LEU A 12 20.86 -5.82 -5.08
CA LEU A 12 19.72 -6.69 -5.40
C LEU A 12 19.18 -6.48 -6.81
N LYS A 13 19.48 -5.32 -7.43
CA LYS A 13 19.07 -4.96 -8.80
C LYS A 13 17.60 -5.28 -9.11
N PRO A 14 16.64 -4.77 -8.32
CA PRO A 14 15.23 -5.08 -8.52
C PRO A 14 14.70 -4.43 -9.81
N GLU A 15 13.79 -5.13 -10.47
CA GLU A 15 13.07 -4.60 -11.64
C GLU A 15 11.94 -3.63 -11.24
N ILE A 16 11.40 -3.80 -10.04
CA ILE A 16 10.34 -2.98 -9.48
C ILE A 16 10.50 -2.84 -7.98
N VAL A 17 10.23 -1.64 -7.47
CA VAL A 17 10.21 -1.32 -6.04
C VAL A 17 8.87 -0.69 -5.70
N PHE A 18 8.23 -1.20 -4.65
CA PHE A 18 7.02 -0.61 -4.09
C PHE A 18 7.32 0.09 -2.77
N ILE A 19 6.82 1.32 -2.60
CA ILE A 19 6.80 2.00 -1.30
C ILE A 19 5.35 2.17 -0.87
N LEU A 20 5.00 1.58 0.28
CA LEU A 20 3.62 1.43 0.75
C LEU A 20 3.10 2.65 1.53
N GLY A 21 3.42 3.89 1.12
CA GLY A 21 2.98 5.12 1.78
C GLY A 21 3.91 5.69 2.83
N ASP A 22 3.46 6.79 3.44
CA ASP A 22 4.16 7.59 4.45
C ASP A 22 5.56 8.03 4.00
N ILE A 23 5.57 8.64 2.81
CA ILE A 23 6.78 9.20 2.22
C ILE A 23 7.21 10.46 2.95
N PHE A 24 6.24 11.32 3.26
CA PHE A 24 6.46 12.61 3.88
C PHE A 24 6.09 12.55 5.36
N ASP A 25 6.89 13.16 6.22
CA ASP A 25 6.58 13.25 7.65
C ASP A 25 5.34 14.14 7.89
N GLU A 26 5.28 15.23 7.14
CA GLU A 26 4.35 16.34 7.34
C GLU A 26 3.58 16.71 6.08
N GLY A 27 3.47 15.77 5.13
CA GLY A 27 2.76 15.97 3.86
C GLY A 27 1.39 16.59 4.11
N LYS A 28 0.60 16.02 5.02
CA LYS A 28 -0.74 16.47 5.41
C LYS A 28 -0.89 17.97 5.73
N TRP A 29 0.14 18.67 6.21
CA TRP A 29 0.05 20.09 6.58
C TRP A 29 1.20 20.96 6.08
N SER A 30 2.07 20.43 5.22
CA SER A 30 3.23 21.16 4.70
C SER A 30 2.81 22.39 3.91
N SER A 31 3.50 23.51 4.12
CA SER A 31 3.46 24.65 3.18
C SER A 31 3.96 24.23 1.80
N GLN A 32 3.61 24.99 0.75
CA GLN A 32 4.08 24.69 -0.62
C GLN A 32 5.62 24.60 -0.70
N LYS A 33 6.34 25.48 0.01
CA LYS A 33 7.81 25.46 0.04
C LYS A 33 8.35 24.19 0.70
N HIS A 34 7.81 23.81 1.86
CA HIS A 34 8.24 22.59 2.57
C HIS A 34 7.89 21.33 1.76
N TRP A 35 6.72 21.30 1.12
CA TRP A 35 6.34 20.23 0.20
C TRP A 35 7.38 20.05 -0.92
N GLU A 36 7.78 21.13 -1.59
CA GLU A 36 8.78 21.07 -2.65
C GLU A 36 10.17 20.64 -2.15
N ASP A 37 10.56 21.07 -0.94
CA ASP A 37 11.79 20.61 -0.28
C ASP A 37 11.76 19.09 -0.01
N ASP A 38 10.63 18.58 0.48
CA ASP A 38 10.44 17.17 0.77
C ASP A 38 10.40 16.32 -0.50
N VAL A 39 9.74 16.80 -1.57
CA VAL A 39 9.74 16.16 -2.89
C VAL A 39 11.17 16.10 -3.47
N ARG A 40 11.94 17.20 -3.40
CA ARG A 40 13.35 17.20 -3.83
C ARG A 40 14.18 16.19 -3.05
N ARG A 41 13.96 16.11 -1.73
CA ARG A 41 14.64 15.17 -0.86
C ARG A 41 14.30 13.72 -1.23
N PHE A 42 13.02 13.42 -1.46
CA PHE A 42 12.58 12.11 -1.91
C PHE A 42 13.30 11.70 -3.20
N HIS A 43 13.25 12.53 -4.24
CA HIS A 43 13.89 12.20 -5.52
C HIS A 43 15.40 11.99 -5.40
N ARG A 44 16.08 12.72 -4.51
CA ARG A 44 17.50 12.49 -4.23
C ARG A 44 17.72 11.13 -3.55
N MET A 45 16.95 10.85 -2.51
CA MET A 45 17.15 9.66 -1.67
C MET A 45 16.80 8.36 -2.40
N PHE A 46 15.71 8.38 -3.18
CA PHE A 46 15.16 7.24 -3.89
C PHE A 46 15.48 7.26 -5.39
N ARG A 47 16.55 7.96 -5.79
CA ARG A 47 17.06 7.93 -7.17
C ARG A 47 17.34 6.49 -7.60
N HIS A 48 17.03 6.17 -8.85
CA HIS A 48 17.16 4.84 -9.42
C HIS A 48 17.44 4.95 -10.93
N SER A 49 17.94 3.88 -11.53
CA SER A 49 18.10 3.80 -12.99
C SER A 49 16.75 3.63 -13.67
N PRO A 50 16.61 4.03 -14.95
CA PRO A 50 15.39 3.80 -15.73
C PRO A 50 14.95 2.34 -15.82
N ASP A 51 15.87 1.39 -15.61
CA ASP A 51 15.59 -0.05 -15.62
C ASP A 51 14.82 -0.54 -14.38
N THR A 52 14.77 0.25 -13.31
CA THR A 52 14.02 -0.06 -12.09
C THR A 52 12.76 0.80 -12.06
N GLU A 53 11.60 0.16 -12.01
CA GLU A 53 10.33 0.86 -11.83
C GLU A 53 10.09 1.18 -10.35
N LEU A 54 9.83 2.43 -10.00
CA LEU A 54 9.47 2.83 -8.64
C LEU A 54 7.99 3.17 -8.57
N VAL A 55 7.24 2.43 -7.76
CA VAL A 55 5.81 2.60 -7.56
C VAL A 55 5.54 3.00 -6.12
N VAL A 56 4.88 4.14 -5.93
CA VAL A 56 4.60 4.72 -4.61
C VAL A 56 3.10 4.73 -4.37
N LEU A 57 2.68 4.18 -3.22
CA LEU A 57 1.33 4.26 -2.71
C LEU A 57 1.22 5.42 -1.71
N VAL A 58 0.00 5.88 -1.47
CA VAL A 58 -0.27 6.97 -0.53
C VAL A 58 -0.52 6.43 0.88
N GLY A 59 0.06 7.08 1.89
CA GLY A 59 -0.20 6.86 3.31
C GLY A 59 -0.86 8.05 4.01
N ASN A 60 -1.12 7.92 5.30
CA ASN A 60 -1.82 8.96 6.08
C ASN A 60 -0.93 10.16 6.40
N HIS A 61 0.38 10.02 6.46
CA HIS A 61 1.26 11.18 6.62
C HIS A 61 1.37 12.02 5.33
N ASP A 62 1.09 11.42 4.19
CA ASP A 62 1.17 12.09 2.88
C ASP A 62 -0.02 13.03 2.63
N ILE A 63 -1.24 12.55 2.93
CA ILE A 63 -2.49 13.26 2.63
C ILE A 63 -3.37 13.53 3.85
N GLY A 64 -2.96 13.12 5.04
CA GLY A 64 -3.72 13.21 6.28
C GLY A 64 -4.47 11.93 6.61
N PHE A 65 -4.94 11.81 7.86
CA PHE A 65 -5.98 10.82 8.16
C PHE A 65 -7.25 11.15 7.38
N HIS A 66 -8.21 10.22 7.34
CA HIS A 66 -9.46 10.38 6.58
C HIS A 66 -10.11 11.77 6.74
N TYR A 67 -10.22 12.29 7.96
CA TYR A 67 -10.86 13.59 8.23
C TYR A 67 -10.06 14.81 7.75
N GLU A 68 -8.77 14.64 7.48
CA GLU A 68 -7.86 15.69 6.99
C GLU A 68 -7.64 15.58 5.48
N MET A 69 -7.98 14.44 4.88
CA MET A 69 -7.82 14.17 3.45
C MET A 69 -8.71 15.10 2.61
N ASP A 70 -8.13 15.69 1.56
CA ASP A 70 -8.86 16.45 0.56
C ASP A 70 -8.28 16.26 -0.85
N TRP A 71 -9.00 16.75 -1.85
CA TRP A 71 -8.60 16.62 -3.25
C TRP A 71 -7.29 17.32 -3.57
N PHE A 72 -6.99 18.46 -2.93
CA PHE A 72 -5.74 19.17 -3.17
C PHE A 72 -4.54 18.33 -2.71
N LYS A 73 -4.61 17.78 -1.49
CA LYS A 73 -3.56 16.94 -0.92
C LYS A 73 -3.36 15.66 -1.74
N LEU A 74 -4.46 15.02 -2.14
CA LEU A 74 -4.42 13.82 -2.96
C LEU A 74 -3.83 14.10 -4.36
N GLN A 75 -4.33 15.12 -5.06
CA GLN A 75 -3.90 15.43 -6.42
C GLN A 75 -2.44 15.88 -6.50
N ARG A 76 -1.95 16.67 -5.52
CA ARG A 76 -0.52 17.04 -5.52
C ARG A 76 0.37 15.81 -5.29
N PHE A 77 -0.06 14.84 -4.47
CA PHE A 77 0.66 13.60 -4.25
C PHE A 77 0.68 12.76 -5.53
N GLU A 78 -0.50 12.51 -6.11
CA GLU A 78 -0.67 11.76 -7.36
C GLU A 78 0.18 12.36 -8.50
N LYS A 79 0.24 13.69 -8.60
CA LYS A 79 1.06 14.40 -9.58
C LYS A 79 2.56 14.16 -9.42
N VAL A 80 3.08 14.14 -8.19
CA VAL A 80 4.52 13.93 -7.93
C VAL A 80 4.94 12.52 -8.29
N PHE A 81 4.12 11.52 -7.94
CA PHE A 81 4.47 10.11 -8.08
C PHE A 81 3.90 9.44 -9.32
N ASN A 82 3.20 10.19 -10.19
CA ASN A 82 2.40 9.63 -11.29
C ASN A 82 1.51 8.46 -10.79
N ALA A 83 0.91 8.68 -9.62
CA ALA A 83 0.10 7.69 -8.92
C ALA A 83 -1.38 7.93 -9.19
N SER A 84 -2.19 6.93 -8.87
CA SER A 84 -3.63 7.05 -8.75
C SER A 84 -4.06 6.42 -7.44
N SER A 85 -5.19 6.86 -6.92
CA SER A 85 -5.74 6.31 -5.68
C SER A 85 -5.93 4.79 -5.75
N THR A 86 -6.30 4.25 -6.90
CA THR A 86 -6.28 2.80 -7.14
C THR A 86 -5.90 2.51 -8.58
N ARG A 87 -5.13 1.44 -8.81
CA ARG A 87 -4.79 0.92 -10.16
C ARG A 87 -4.19 -0.48 -10.06
N ILE A 88 -4.09 -1.16 -11.20
CA ILE A 88 -3.32 -2.39 -11.35
C ILE A 88 -2.02 -2.08 -12.11
N VAL A 89 -0.89 -2.52 -11.56
CA VAL A 89 0.41 -2.57 -12.25
C VAL A 89 0.69 -4.02 -12.60
N THR A 90 0.94 -4.32 -13.87
CA THR A 90 1.27 -5.69 -14.31
C THR A 90 2.73 -5.77 -14.72
N LYS A 91 3.48 -6.68 -14.09
CA LYS A 91 4.88 -6.97 -14.42
C LYS A 91 5.06 -8.47 -14.54
N LYS A 92 5.60 -8.93 -15.67
CA LYS A 92 5.87 -10.37 -15.93
C LYS A 92 4.70 -11.31 -15.62
N GLY A 93 3.47 -10.89 -15.97
CA GLY A 93 2.26 -11.68 -15.73
C GLY A 93 1.72 -11.63 -14.30
N VAL A 94 2.37 -10.92 -13.38
CA VAL A 94 1.89 -10.67 -12.02
C VAL A 94 1.12 -9.36 -11.97
N ASN A 95 -0.10 -9.42 -11.42
CA ASN A 95 -0.93 -8.25 -11.16
C ASN A 95 -0.68 -7.72 -9.74
N PHE A 96 -0.30 -6.46 -9.63
CA PHE A 96 -0.19 -5.73 -8.36
C PHE A 96 -1.34 -4.72 -8.28
N LEU A 97 -2.29 -4.97 -7.37
CA LEU A 97 -3.41 -4.07 -7.11
C LEU A 97 -2.99 -3.05 -6.03
N LEU A 98 -2.92 -1.78 -6.39
CA LEU A 98 -2.60 -0.68 -5.48
C LEU A 98 -3.91 -0.10 -4.93
N VAL A 99 -3.99 0.04 -3.61
CA VAL A 99 -5.19 0.53 -2.91
C VAL A 99 -4.85 1.71 -2.01
N ASN A 100 -5.48 2.87 -2.25
CA ASN A 100 -5.53 3.98 -1.30
C ASN A 100 -6.44 3.60 -0.12
N SER A 101 -5.86 2.97 0.88
CA SER A 101 -6.55 2.52 2.09
C SER A 101 -7.02 3.67 2.98
N VAL A 102 -6.44 4.87 2.88
CA VAL A 102 -6.88 6.06 3.63
C VAL A 102 -8.31 6.45 3.22
N ALA A 103 -8.67 6.21 1.97
CA ALA A 103 -9.99 6.48 1.41
C ALA A 103 -11.04 5.38 1.67
N LEU A 104 -10.73 4.35 2.47
CA LEU A 104 -11.65 3.25 2.79
C LEU A 104 -12.29 3.39 4.19
N HIS A 105 -12.68 4.62 4.55
CA HIS A 105 -13.28 4.91 5.86
C HIS A 105 -14.74 4.44 6.00
N GLY A 106 -15.45 4.31 4.88
CA GLY A 106 -16.82 3.79 4.81
C GLY A 106 -17.93 4.78 5.20
N ASP A 107 -17.65 6.09 5.19
CA ASP A 107 -18.66 7.14 5.44
C ASP A 107 -19.24 7.76 4.15
N GLY A 108 -18.79 7.28 2.98
CA GLY A 108 -19.25 7.79 1.70
C GLY A 108 -18.73 9.18 1.35
N CYS A 109 -17.57 9.60 1.88
CA CYS A 109 -16.93 10.83 1.43
C CYS A 109 -16.70 10.84 -0.11
N PRO A 110 -16.65 12.00 -0.79
CA PRO A 110 -16.53 12.03 -2.26
C PRO A 110 -15.30 11.30 -2.82
N ILE A 111 -14.15 11.41 -2.15
CA ILE A 111 -12.93 10.67 -2.51
C ILE A 111 -13.16 9.17 -2.29
N CYS A 112 -13.72 8.79 -1.14
CA CYS A 112 -14.01 7.41 -0.76
C CYS A 112 -14.92 6.72 -1.80
N GLN A 113 -16.00 7.39 -2.21
CA GLN A 113 -16.91 6.87 -3.24
C GLN A 113 -16.20 6.71 -4.58
N SER A 114 -15.34 7.66 -4.96
CA SER A 114 -14.55 7.57 -6.19
C SER A 114 -13.61 6.36 -6.17
N VAL A 115 -12.93 6.14 -5.04
CA VAL A 115 -12.02 5.01 -4.81
C VAL A 115 -12.78 3.68 -4.83
N GLU A 116 -13.88 3.55 -4.08
CA GLU A 116 -14.69 2.34 -4.05
C GLU A 116 -15.28 1.99 -5.43
N LYS A 117 -15.72 3.00 -6.19
CA LYS A 117 -16.23 2.80 -7.56
C LYS A 117 -15.15 2.24 -8.49
N GLU A 118 -13.92 2.75 -8.40
CA GLU A 118 -12.82 2.27 -9.22
C GLU A 118 -12.37 0.87 -8.79
N LEU A 119 -12.31 0.57 -7.49
CA LEU A 119 -12.05 -0.80 -7.01
C LEU A 119 -13.09 -1.79 -7.53
N LEU A 120 -14.37 -1.42 -7.52
CA LEU A 120 -15.43 -2.27 -8.06
C LEU A 120 -15.25 -2.52 -9.56
N ARG A 121 -14.82 -1.51 -10.32
CA ARG A 121 -14.49 -1.65 -11.74
C ARG A 121 -13.31 -2.60 -11.94
N LEU A 122 -12.20 -2.39 -11.23
CA LEU A 122 -11.01 -3.25 -11.32
C LEU A 122 -11.30 -4.71 -10.91
N SER A 123 -12.17 -4.92 -9.93
CA SER A 123 -12.64 -6.26 -9.54
C SER A 123 -13.40 -6.95 -10.68
N LYS A 124 -14.26 -6.23 -11.40
CA LYS A 124 -14.95 -6.77 -12.59
C LYS A 124 -13.96 -7.12 -13.70
N ASP A 125 -13.01 -6.22 -13.98
CA ASP A 125 -11.98 -6.44 -14.99
C ASP A 125 -11.14 -7.71 -14.71
N LEU A 126 -10.70 -7.90 -13.46
CA LEU A 126 -9.96 -9.10 -13.03
C LEU A 126 -10.82 -10.38 -13.10
N ASN A 127 -12.10 -10.31 -12.73
CA ASN A 127 -13.01 -11.46 -12.83
C ASN A 127 -13.26 -11.83 -14.30
N CYS A 128 -13.46 -10.85 -15.17
CA CYS A 128 -13.59 -11.05 -16.62
C CYS A 128 -12.34 -11.66 -17.26
N SER A 129 -11.17 -11.32 -16.73
CA SER A 129 -9.89 -11.89 -17.16
C SER A 129 -9.75 -13.38 -16.78
N SER A 130 -10.32 -13.78 -15.64
CA SER A 130 -10.17 -15.14 -15.09
C SER A 130 -11.30 -16.10 -15.50
N SER A 131 -12.48 -15.55 -15.83
CA SER A 131 -13.67 -16.30 -16.23
C SER A 131 -14.41 -15.54 -17.31
N SER A 132 -14.62 -16.19 -18.45
CA SER A 132 -15.40 -15.66 -19.58
C SER A 132 -16.89 -15.64 -19.24
N THR A 133 -17.33 -14.69 -18.42
CA THR A 133 -18.76 -14.45 -18.19
C THR A 133 -19.35 -13.58 -19.31
N ASP A 134 -20.62 -13.78 -19.65
CA ASP A 134 -21.32 -13.11 -20.78
C ASP A 134 -21.46 -11.57 -20.64
N SER A 135 -20.93 -10.96 -19.58
CA SER A 135 -21.08 -9.53 -19.24
C SER A 135 -19.71 -8.84 -19.06
N CYS A 136 -18.78 -9.07 -19.99
CA CYS A 136 -17.43 -8.48 -19.97
C CYS A 136 -17.20 -7.40 -21.03
N ASP A 137 -18.27 -6.87 -21.62
CA ASP A 137 -18.19 -5.81 -22.62
C ASP A 137 -17.52 -4.55 -22.05
N GLY A 138 -16.43 -4.11 -22.69
CA GLY A 138 -15.66 -2.94 -22.28
C GLY A 138 -14.73 -3.14 -21.08
N ALA A 139 -14.60 -4.38 -20.56
CA ALA A 139 -13.69 -4.70 -19.47
C ALA A 139 -12.22 -4.68 -19.95
N GLN A 140 -11.32 -4.19 -19.11
CA GLN A 140 -9.88 -4.29 -19.37
C GLN A 140 -9.38 -5.69 -18.99
N MET A 141 -8.65 -6.33 -19.90
CA MET A 141 -8.11 -7.67 -19.64
C MET A 141 -6.72 -7.60 -19.00
N TYR A 142 -6.52 -8.45 -18.00
CA TYR A 142 -5.27 -8.64 -17.25
C TYR A 142 -4.84 -10.12 -17.34
N PRO A 143 -3.58 -10.46 -17.03
CA PRO A 143 -3.20 -11.84 -16.79
C PRO A 143 -4.18 -12.53 -15.81
N PRO A 144 -4.65 -13.77 -16.10
CA PRO A 144 -5.67 -14.46 -15.30
C PRO A 144 -5.08 -15.05 -14.01
N THR A 145 -4.49 -14.18 -13.17
CA THR A 145 -3.88 -14.54 -11.89
C THR A 145 -4.46 -13.69 -10.77
N PRO A 146 -4.73 -14.26 -9.59
CA PRO A 146 -5.13 -13.48 -8.42
C PRO A 146 -4.06 -12.43 -8.10
N PRO A 147 -4.45 -11.17 -7.81
CA PRO A 147 -3.50 -10.10 -7.63
C PRO A 147 -2.72 -10.23 -6.31
N ILE A 148 -1.56 -9.58 -6.25
CA ILE A 148 -0.93 -9.15 -5.00
C ILE A 148 -1.53 -7.78 -4.66
N MET A 149 -2.16 -7.66 -3.49
CA MET A 149 -2.74 -6.41 -3.02
C MET A 149 -1.70 -5.62 -2.23
N LEU A 150 -1.52 -4.36 -2.58
CA LEU A 150 -0.60 -3.42 -1.96
C LEU A 150 -1.41 -2.27 -1.37
N GLN A 151 -1.22 -1.98 -0.09
CA GLN A 151 -1.91 -0.89 0.59
C GLN A 151 -1.08 -0.33 1.74
N HIS A 152 -1.49 0.81 2.29
CA HIS A 152 -0.80 1.40 3.43
C HIS A 152 -1.33 0.84 4.76
N TYR A 153 -2.62 0.96 5.04
CA TYR A 153 -3.24 0.41 6.26
C TYR A 153 -3.41 -1.10 6.14
N PRO A 154 -3.09 -1.87 7.19
CA PRO A 154 -3.39 -3.29 7.22
C PRO A 154 -4.88 -3.59 7.14
N LEU A 155 -5.20 -4.81 6.73
CA LEU A 155 -6.55 -5.33 6.92
C LEU A 155 -6.87 -5.41 8.42
N TYR A 156 -8.16 -5.48 8.72
CA TYR A 156 -8.65 -5.54 10.08
C TYR A 156 -8.02 -6.70 10.85
N ARG A 157 -7.41 -6.38 11.99
CA ARG A 157 -7.02 -7.31 13.05
C ARG A 157 -7.09 -6.59 14.39
N VAL A 158 -7.28 -7.35 15.47
CA VAL A 158 -7.50 -6.79 16.81
C VAL A 158 -6.23 -6.15 17.40
N SER A 159 -5.08 -6.76 17.12
CA SER A 159 -3.75 -6.31 17.56
C SER A 159 -2.68 -7.09 16.79
N ASP A 160 -1.42 -6.79 17.04
CA ASP A 160 -0.26 -7.54 16.56
C ASP A 160 0.16 -8.69 17.51
N ALA A 161 -0.70 -9.11 18.44
CA ALA A 161 -0.33 -10.04 19.52
C ALA A 161 0.15 -11.40 19.02
N SER A 162 -0.39 -11.87 17.88
CA SER A 162 0.01 -13.12 17.23
C SER A 162 1.26 -13.00 16.36
N CYS A 163 1.74 -11.78 16.10
CA CYS A 163 2.90 -11.56 15.24
C CYS A 163 4.17 -12.01 15.95
N THR A 164 5.02 -12.73 15.22
CA THR A 164 6.31 -13.24 15.69
C THR A 164 7.38 -12.98 14.63
N GLY A 165 8.65 -13.12 14.99
CA GLY A 165 9.78 -12.92 14.08
C GLY A 165 10.64 -11.69 14.41
N GLN A 166 11.68 -11.49 13.60
CA GLN A 166 12.74 -10.51 13.86
C GLN A 166 12.26 -9.05 13.89
N ASP A 167 11.23 -8.74 13.08
CA ASP A 167 10.69 -7.39 12.96
C ASP A 167 9.35 -7.20 13.67
N ALA A 168 8.89 -8.19 14.44
CA ALA A 168 7.68 -8.04 15.26
C ALA A 168 7.82 -6.88 16.26
N ALA A 169 6.70 -6.22 16.56
CA ALA A 169 6.67 -5.21 17.61
C ALA A 169 7.01 -5.82 18.98
N PRO A 170 7.60 -5.06 19.92
CA PRO A 170 7.83 -5.50 21.29
C PRO A 170 6.57 -6.03 21.95
N ALA A 171 6.72 -6.89 22.97
CA ALA A 171 5.60 -7.54 23.63
C ALA A 171 4.57 -6.52 24.20
N GLU A 172 5.03 -5.38 24.71
CA GLU A 172 4.19 -4.32 25.26
C GLU A 172 3.35 -3.60 24.19
N GLU A 173 3.92 -3.40 23.00
CA GLU A 173 3.24 -2.72 21.89
C GLU A 173 2.32 -3.65 21.11
N ARG A 174 2.75 -4.90 20.86
CA ARG A 174 1.98 -5.82 20.01
C ARG A 174 0.64 -6.26 20.62
N HIS A 175 0.47 -6.14 21.94
CA HIS A 175 -0.80 -6.44 22.61
C HIS A 175 -1.74 -5.24 22.71
N LEU A 176 -1.33 -4.04 22.25
CA LEU A 176 -2.21 -2.89 22.18
C LEU A 176 -3.32 -3.16 21.17
N LEU A 177 -4.54 -2.79 21.55
CA LEU A 177 -5.70 -2.94 20.68
C LEU A 177 -5.66 -1.90 19.58
N PHE A 178 -5.81 -2.35 18.34
CA PHE A 178 -5.94 -1.47 17.20
C PHE A 178 -7.31 -0.82 17.13
N ARG A 179 -7.30 0.46 16.75
CA ARG A 179 -8.47 1.24 16.41
C ARG A 179 -8.75 1.13 14.91
N GLU A 180 -9.94 0.65 14.58
CA GLU A 180 -10.43 0.65 13.20
C GLU A 180 -10.41 2.07 12.60
N LYS A 181 -10.10 2.13 11.31
CA LYS A 181 -10.01 3.36 10.50
C LYS A 181 -8.90 4.32 10.94
N TYR A 182 -8.02 3.87 11.83
CA TYR A 182 -6.84 4.60 12.27
C TYR A 182 -5.61 3.72 12.12
N ASP A 183 -5.51 2.64 12.91
CA ASP A 183 -4.36 1.72 12.88
C ASP A 183 -4.52 0.63 11.79
N VAL A 184 -5.78 0.28 11.48
CA VAL A 184 -6.15 -0.75 10.51
C VAL A 184 -7.42 -0.35 9.77
N LEU A 185 -7.69 -0.97 8.61
CA LEU A 185 -9.00 -0.85 7.95
C LEU A 185 -10.13 -1.38 8.83
N SER A 186 -11.36 -0.95 8.55
CA SER A 186 -12.53 -1.53 9.23
C SER A 186 -12.74 -3.00 8.83
N LYS A 187 -13.44 -3.76 9.66
CA LYS A 187 -13.86 -5.13 9.33
C LYS A 187 -14.57 -5.20 7.97
N GLU A 188 -15.49 -4.27 7.74
CA GLU A 188 -16.32 -4.24 6.53
C GLU A 188 -15.49 -3.93 5.29
N ALA A 189 -14.59 -2.94 5.36
CA ALA A 189 -13.68 -2.61 4.26
C ALA A 189 -12.77 -3.79 3.93
N SER A 190 -12.23 -4.45 4.96
CA SER A 190 -11.35 -5.60 4.80
C SER A 190 -12.06 -6.78 4.12
N GLN A 191 -13.27 -7.11 4.59
CA GLN A 191 -14.09 -8.16 4.00
C GLN A 191 -14.45 -7.87 2.54
N ARG A 192 -14.81 -6.62 2.21
CA ARG A 192 -15.10 -6.22 0.81
C ARG A 192 -13.90 -6.43 -0.10
N LEU A 193 -12.70 -6.00 0.32
CA LEU A 193 -11.47 -6.18 -0.45
C LEU A 193 -11.17 -7.67 -0.71
N LEU A 194 -11.29 -8.52 0.31
CA LEU A 194 -11.08 -9.98 0.17
C LEU A 194 -12.11 -10.61 -0.76
N GLN A 195 -13.38 -10.22 -0.68
CA GLN A 195 -14.45 -10.72 -1.54
C GLN A 195 -14.27 -10.30 -3.00
N TRP A 196 -13.92 -9.04 -3.25
CA TRP A 196 -13.77 -8.48 -4.59
C TRP A 196 -12.57 -9.02 -5.34
N PHE A 197 -11.44 -9.22 -4.65
CA PHE A 197 -10.16 -9.47 -5.32
C PHE A 197 -9.59 -10.85 -5.06
N ARG A 198 -9.95 -11.50 -3.95
CA ARG A 198 -9.40 -12.82 -3.54
C ARG A 198 -7.88 -12.88 -3.72
N PRO A 199 -7.12 -11.91 -3.16
CA PRO A 199 -5.71 -11.74 -3.47
C PRO A 199 -4.89 -12.97 -3.06
N ARG A 200 -3.80 -13.26 -3.76
CA ARG A 200 -2.87 -14.34 -3.36
C ARG A 200 -1.93 -13.95 -2.22
N LEU A 201 -1.72 -12.64 -2.05
CA LEU A 201 -0.88 -12.04 -1.02
C LEU A 201 -1.34 -10.60 -0.80
N ILE A 202 -1.36 -10.15 0.46
CA ILE A 202 -1.54 -8.75 0.83
C ILE A 202 -0.23 -8.24 1.43
N LEU A 203 0.25 -7.09 0.98
CA LEU A 203 1.35 -6.35 1.58
C LEU A 203 0.82 -5.01 2.11
N SER A 204 1.01 -4.77 3.40
CA SER A 204 0.60 -3.54 4.09
C SER A 204 1.77 -2.86 4.81
N GLY A 205 1.56 -1.67 5.35
CA GLY A 205 2.56 -0.93 6.13
C GLY A 205 1.94 -0.38 7.42
N HIS A 206 2.14 0.93 7.65
CA HIS A 206 1.55 1.75 8.72
C HIS A 206 1.95 1.41 10.17
N THR A 207 1.88 0.15 10.62
CA THR A 207 2.20 -0.23 12.01
C THR A 207 3.71 -0.19 12.32
N HIS A 208 4.51 0.11 11.30
CA HIS A 208 5.98 0.18 11.31
C HIS A 208 6.69 -1.13 11.65
N SER A 209 5.96 -2.19 12.01
CA SER A 209 6.49 -3.46 12.47
C SER A 209 6.14 -4.60 11.54
N GLY A 210 7.02 -5.58 11.46
CA GLY A 210 6.80 -6.80 10.70
C GLY A 210 5.71 -7.65 11.34
N CYS A 211 4.71 -8.02 10.57
CA CYS A 211 3.70 -8.99 11.02
C CYS A 211 3.20 -9.84 9.85
N GLU A 212 3.06 -11.13 10.08
CA GLU A 212 2.38 -12.05 9.18
C GLU A 212 1.06 -12.50 9.82
N VAL A 213 -0.04 -12.36 9.08
CA VAL A 213 -1.40 -12.71 9.52
C VAL A 213 -2.09 -13.51 8.43
N LEU A 214 -2.79 -14.58 8.84
CA LEU A 214 -3.63 -15.37 7.96
C LEU A 214 -5.11 -15.00 8.17
N HIS A 215 -5.68 -14.31 7.19
CA HIS A 215 -7.10 -13.92 7.19
C HIS A 215 -7.97 -15.03 6.61
N GLU A 216 -9.10 -15.30 7.27
CA GLU A 216 -10.08 -16.33 6.85
C GLU A 216 -9.45 -17.72 6.59
N ASN A 217 -8.35 -18.05 7.27
CA ASN A 217 -7.52 -19.25 7.05
C ASN A 217 -7.05 -19.42 5.60
N LYS A 218 -6.96 -18.33 4.83
CA LYS A 218 -6.74 -18.39 3.38
C LYS A 218 -5.83 -17.29 2.84
N TYR A 219 -6.02 -16.05 3.27
CA TYR A 219 -5.35 -14.89 2.69
C TYR A 219 -4.20 -14.44 3.58
N VAL A 220 -2.97 -14.60 3.09
CA VAL A 220 -1.78 -14.16 3.81
C VAL A 220 -1.62 -12.66 3.64
N GLU A 221 -1.53 -11.94 4.76
CA GLU A 221 -1.09 -10.55 4.83
C GLU A 221 0.27 -10.46 5.50
N ILE A 222 1.18 -9.70 4.90
CA ILE A 222 2.45 -9.31 5.51
C ILE A 222 2.48 -7.79 5.65
N SER A 223 2.45 -7.30 6.89
CA SER A 223 2.77 -5.90 7.19
C SER A 223 4.28 -5.73 7.15
N VAL A 224 4.75 -4.87 6.25
CA VAL A 224 6.16 -4.58 6.01
C VAL A 224 6.65 -3.60 7.07
N PRO A 225 7.74 -3.92 7.78
CA PRO A 225 8.35 -3.01 8.76
C PRO A 225 8.85 -1.72 8.10
N SER A 226 8.97 -0.66 8.90
CA SER A 226 9.42 0.63 8.38
C SER A 226 10.88 0.59 7.95
N PHE A 227 11.14 1.12 6.75
CA PHE A 227 12.50 1.37 6.27
C PHE A 227 13.16 2.60 6.95
N SER A 228 12.41 3.35 7.76
CA SER A 228 12.88 4.56 8.42
C SER A 228 13.51 4.29 9.78
N TRP A 229 14.76 4.74 9.95
CA TRP A 229 15.48 4.66 11.22
C TRP A 229 14.77 5.41 12.37
N ARG A 230 13.96 6.42 12.04
CA ARG A 230 13.20 7.18 13.05
C ARG A 230 12.16 6.30 13.73
N ASN A 231 11.54 5.39 12.98
CA ASN A 231 10.44 4.57 13.47
C ASN A 231 11.00 3.33 14.17
N ARG A 232 12.11 2.77 13.66
CA ARG A 232 12.79 1.62 14.25
C ARG A 232 14.30 1.70 14.06
N ASN A 233 15.08 1.25 15.04
CA ASN A 233 16.54 1.16 14.96
C ASN A 233 17.06 -0.04 14.14
N ASN A 234 16.18 -0.74 13.41
CA ASN A 234 16.48 -1.89 12.58
C ASN A 234 15.70 -1.82 11.23
N PRO A 235 15.97 -0.82 10.36
CA PRO A 235 15.19 -0.64 9.13
C PRO A 235 15.29 -1.87 8.23
N SER A 236 14.15 -2.33 7.73
CA SER A 236 14.03 -3.54 6.93
C SER A 236 13.07 -3.35 5.75
N PHE A 237 13.11 -4.31 4.83
CA PHE A 237 12.28 -4.36 3.63
C PHE A 237 12.12 -5.83 3.22
N ILE A 238 11.15 -6.12 2.35
CA ILE A 238 10.93 -7.46 1.80
C ILE A 238 11.45 -7.50 0.36
N LEU A 239 12.16 -8.58 0.02
CA LEU A 239 12.57 -8.89 -1.34
C LEU A 239 11.72 -10.04 -1.88
N GLY A 240 10.99 -9.79 -2.97
CA GLY A 240 10.37 -10.84 -3.77
C GLY A 240 11.36 -11.33 -4.83
N CYS A 241 11.55 -12.65 -4.93
CA CYS A 241 12.33 -13.28 -5.99
C CYS A 241 11.41 -14.17 -6.82
N ASP A 242 11.44 -14.02 -8.14
CA ASP A 242 10.91 -15.04 -9.03
C ASP A 242 11.83 -16.28 -8.94
N SER A 243 11.22 -17.45 -8.76
CA SER A 243 11.92 -18.74 -8.77
C SER A 243 11.98 -19.31 -10.19
#